data_AF-A0A2W4HSN5-F1
#
_entry.id   AF-A0A2W4HSN5-F1
#
_cell.length_a   1.000
_cell.length_b   1.000
_cell.length_c   1.000
_cell.angle_alpha   90.00
_cell.angle_beta   90.00
_cell.angle_gamma   90.00
#
_symmetry.space_group_name_H-M   'P 1'
#
loop_
_entity.id
_entity.type
_entity.pdbx_description
1 polymer ?
#
loop_
_entity_poly.entity_id
_entity_poly.type
_entity_poly.pdbx_seq_one_letter_code
_entity_poly.pdbx_strand_id
1 'polypeptide(L)'
;MEIAANVPSNSSSNLVDQVRHAAAGIETAHEKLKASISVNNNDAVKHLVVQQTSMVPVILAQQIKLLDSLEKKFADVFTSACHAEIEEIATVSKHVQQTMEAIAINVQPQASNDLFQAITRLNLLQQRISGKMMKFRM
;
A
#
# COMPACT_ATOMS: atom_id res chain seq x y z
N MET A 1 -15.33 25.19 -29.32
CA MET A 1 -13.89 24.87 -29.18
C MET A 1 -13.71 24.20 -27.84
N GLU A 2 -13.39 22.91 -27.87
CA GLU A 2 -13.12 22.11 -26.67
C GLU A 2 -11.77 22.52 -26.08
N ILE A 3 -11.76 22.85 -24.79
CA ILE A 3 -10.52 23.07 -24.04
C ILE A 3 -10.11 21.70 -23.52
N ALA A 4 -9.12 21.08 -24.16
CA ALA A 4 -8.46 19.91 -23.62
C ALA A 4 -7.88 20.27 -22.25
N ALA A 5 -8.44 19.70 -21.19
CA ALA A 5 -7.89 19.79 -19.85
C ALA A 5 -6.52 19.10 -19.87
N ASN A 6 -5.47 19.91 -19.92
CA ASN A 6 -4.09 19.49 -19.81
C ASN A 6 -3.90 18.99 -18.36
N VAL A 7 -4.26 17.73 -18.10
CA VAL A 7 -4.04 17.09 -16.79
C VAL A 7 -2.53 17.02 -16.63
N PRO A 8 -1.93 17.67 -15.62
CA PRO A 8 -0.49 17.75 -15.51
C PRO A 8 0.06 16.34 -15.28
N SER A 9 0.84 15.84 -16.25
CA SER A 9 1.49 14.53 -16.23
C SER A 9 2.44 14.29 -15.05
N ASN A 10 2.67 15.30 -14.20
CA ASN A 10 3.55 15.24 -13.04
C ASN A 10 2.87 14.81 -11.73
N SER A 11 1.53 14.85 -11.62
CA SER A 11 0.88 14.59 -10.32
C SER A 11 0.84 13.09 -9.96
N SER A 12 0.64 12.22 -10.94
CA SER A 12 0.48 10.78 -10.68
C SER A 12 1.80 10.04 -10.55
N SER A 13 2.83 10.47 -11.28
CA SER A 13 4.19 9.95 -11.08
C SER A 13 4.67 10.20 -9.64
N ASN A 14 4.41 11.39 -9.11
CA ASN A 14 4.69 11.73 -7.70
C ASN A 14 3.90 10.86 -6.69
N LEU A 15 2.68 10.45 -7.01
CA LEU A 15 1.89 9.58 -6.13
C LEU A 15 2.38 8.13 -6.19
N VAL A 16 2.70 7.63 -7.38
CA VAL A 16 3.31 6.30 -7.54
C VAL A 16 4.65 6.23 -6.81
N ASP A 17 5.47 7.28 -6.90
CA ASP A 17 6.73 7.37 -6.16
C ASP A 17 6.53 7.43 -4.63
N GLN A 18 5.48 8.10 -4.15
CA GLN A 18 5.09 8.06 -2.73
C GLN A 18 4.71 6.65 -2.28
N VAL A 19 3.96 5.91 -3.09
CA VAL A 19 3.62 4.50 -2.80
C VAL A 19 4.89 3.63 -2.77
N ARG A 20 5.82 3.81 -3.72
CA ARG A 20 7.12 3.12 -3.73
C ARG A 20 7.94 3.43 -2.47
N HIS A 21 8.01 4.70 -2.08
CA HIS A 21 8.75 5.12 -0.89
C HIS A 21 8.14 4.54 0.40
N ALA A 22 6.82 4.57 0.51
CA ALA A 22 6.11 3.96 1.64
C ALA A 22 6.35 2.44 1.69
N ALA A 23 6.33 1.74 0.55
CA ALA A 23 6.61 0.30 0.52
C ALA A 23 8.03 -0.04 0.98
N ALA A 24 9.04 0.74 0.56
CA ALA A 24 10.42 0.56 1.05
C ALA A 24 10.54 0.81 2.56
N GLY A 25 9.81 1.82 3.08
CA GLY A 25 9.70 2.09 4.51
C GLY A 25 9.06 0.92 5.28
N ILE A 26 8.03 0.29 4.70
CA ILE A 26 7.33 -0.87 5.25
C ILE A 26 8.21 -2.12 5.27
N GLU A 27 8.96 -2.40 4.21
CA GLU A 27 9.96 -3.49 4.19
C GLU A 27 11.00 -3.28 5.31
N THR A 28 11.49 -2.05 5.45
CA THR A 28 12.44 -1.69 6.51
C THR A 28 11.82 -1.89 7.90
N ALA A 29 10.57 -1.46 8.10
CA ALA A 29 9.84 -1.65 9.35
C ALA A 29 9.56 -3.14 9.63
N HIS A 30 9.28 -3.95 8.60
CA HIS A 30 9.09 -5.39 8.70
C HIS A 30 10.34 -6.10 9.20
N GLU A 31 11.50 -5.80 8.61
CA GLU A 31 12.77 -6.41 9.03
C GLU A 31 13.14 -6.02 10.47
N LYS A 32 12.92 -4.75 10.85
CA LYS A 32 13.09 -4.29 12.24
C LYS A 32 12.16 -5.03 13.19
N LEU A 33 10.89 -5.20 12.81
CA LEU A 33 9.90 -5.89 13.62
C LEU A 33 10.27 -7.37 13.81
N LYS A 34 10.72 -8.04 12.74
CA LYS A 34 11.19 -9.43 12.79
C LYS A 34 12.36 -9.58 13.78
N ALA A 35 13.28 -8.62 13.79
CA ALA A 35 14.36 -8.57 14.78
C ALA A 35 13.84 -8.35 16.21
N SER A 36 12.92 -7.42 16.45
CA SER A 36 12.35 -7.14 17.78
C SER A 36 11.50 -8.31 18.33
N ILE A 37 10.73 -8.98 17.47
CA ILE A 37 9.90 -10.15 17.84
C ILE A 37 10.79 -11.33 18.25
N SER A 38 11.99 -11.47 17.67
CA SER A 38 12.96 -12.49 18.09
C SER A 38 13.38 -12.34 19.57
N VAL A 39 13.23 -11.16 20.17
CA VAL A 39 13.72 -10.83 21.53
C VAL A 39 12.62 -10.89 22.60
N ASN A 40 11.34 -10.79 22.24
CA ASN A 40 10.22 -10.77 23.20
C ASN A 40 9.83 -12.19 23.68
N ASN A 41 9.05 -12.39 24.75
CA ASN A 41 8.74 -13.75 25.30
C ASN A 41 7.26 -14.19 25.24
N ASN A 42 6.38 -13.43 24.58
CA ASN A 42 4.94 -13.74 24.54
C ASN A 42 4.52 -14.40 23.20
N ASP A 43 4.59 -15.73 23.14
CA ASP A 43 4.47 -16.53 21.91
C ASP A 43 3.15 -16.35 21.13
N ALA A 44 2.01 -16.20 21.82
CA ALA A 44 0.71 -16.03 21.16
C ALA A 44 0.63 -14.72 20.38
N VAL A 45 1.17 -13.64 20.95
CA VAL A 45 1.19 -12.31 20.33
C VAL A 45 2.22 -12.26 19.20
N LYS A 46 3.36 -12.93 19.35
CA LYS A 46 4.34 -13.09 18.25
C LYS A 46 3.73 -13.76 17.04
N HIS A 47 3.01 -14.87 17.25
CA HIS A 47 2.46 -15.65 16.14
C HIS A 47 1.44 -14.83 15.33
N LEU A 48 0.55 -14.10 16.02
CA LEU A 48 -0.44 -13.25 15.36
C LEU A 48 0.22 -12.13 14.54
N VAL A 49 1.22 -11.45 15.12
CA VAL A 49 1.92 -10.34 14.48
C VAL A 49 2.78 -10.82 13.31
N VAL A 50 3.49 -11.94 13.44
CA VAL A 50 4.26 -12.54 12.33
C VAL A 50 3.36 -12.96 11.19
N GLN A 51 2.24 -13.61 11.49
CA GLN A 51 1.29 -14.06 10.47
C GLN A 51 0.69 -12.88 9.69
N GLN A 52 0.33 -11.78 10.37
CA GLN A 52 -0.25 -10.61 9.72
C GLN A 52 0.79 -9.76 8.98
N THR A 53 1.98 -9.58 9.54
CA THR A 53 3.02 -8.72 8.96
C THR A 53 3.75 -9.38 7.79
N SER A 54 3.81 -10.72 7.72
CA SER A 54 4.42 -11.45 6.60
C SER A 54 3.72 -11.26 5.26
N MET A 55 2.42 -10.96 5.27
CA MET A 55 1.64 -10.75 4.05
C MET A 55 1.72 -9.32 3.51
N VAL A 56 2.11 -8.35 4.35
CA VAL A 56 2.15 -6.93 4.00
C VAL A 56 3.09 -6.65 2.81
N PRO A 57 4.36 -7.12 2.80
CA PRO A 57 5.28 -6.83 1.70
C PRO A 57 4.80 -7.45 0.38
N VAL A 58 4.20 -8.64 0.42
CA VAL A 58 3.70 -9.34 -0.78
C VAL A 58 2.57 -8.57 -1.44
N ILE A 59 1.60 -8.09 -0.66
CA ILE A 59 0.46 -7.32 -1.16
C ILE A 59 0.92 -5.99 -1.75
N LEU A 60 1.82 -5.28 -1.06
CA LEU A 60 2.38 -4.01 -1.55
C LEU A 60 3.21 -4.21 -2.83
N ALA A 61 4.02 -5.26 -2.92
CA ALA A 61 4.77 -5.58 -4.13
C ALA A 61 3.84 -5.86 -5.32
N GLN A 62 2.71 -6.54 -5.09
CA GLN A 62 1.69 -6.75 -6.11
C GLN A 62 1.00 -5.44 -6.52
N GLN A 63 0.72 -4.55 -5.55
CA GLN A 63 0.17 -3.22 -5.83
C GLN A 63 1.13 -2.36 -6.66
N ILE A 64 2.42 -2.31 -6.32
CA ILE A 64 3.42 -1.56 -7.10
C ILE A 64 3.48 -2.07 -8.53
N LYS A 65 3.54 -3.40 -8.74
CA LYS A 65 3.55 -3.98 -10.09
C LYS A 65 2.31 -3.61 -10.89
N LEU A 66 1.15 -3.54 -10.23
CA LEU A 66 -0.09 -3.09 -10.86
C LEU A 66 0.01 -1.62 -11.25
N LEU A 67 0.41 -0.73 -10.33
CA LEU A 67 0.56 0.70 -10.61
C LEU A 67 1.56 0.97 -11.75
N ASP A 68 2.73 0.33 -11.72
CA ASP A 68 3.75 0.43 -12.78
C ASP A 68 3.22 -0.03 -14.15
N SER A 69 2.43 -1.12 -14.16
CA SER A 69 1.83 -1.64 -15.40
C SER A 69 0.77 -0.70 -15.96
N LEU A 70 0.07 0.02 -15.10
CA LEU A 70 -0.98 0.95 -15.47
C LEU A 70 -0.44 2.31 -15.90
N GLU A 71 0.56 2.83 -15.20
CA GLU A 71 1.31 4.03 -15.58
C GLU A 71 1.90 3.85 -16.99
N LYS A 72 2.56 2.71 -17.26
CA LYS A 72 3.17 2.43 -18.57
C LYS A 72 2.16 2.26 -19.71
N LYS A 73 0.99 1.68 -19.45
CA LYS A 73 0.03 1.30 -20.51
C LYS A 73 -1.09 2.31 -20.73
N PHE A 74 -1.40 3.15 -19.73
CA PHE A 74 -2.61 3.96 -19.72
C PHE A 74 -2.41 5.33 -19.05
N ALA A 75 -1.21 5.91 -19.08
CA ALA A 75 -0.83 7.14 -18.35
C ALA A 75 -1.94 8.20 -18.25
N ASP A 76 -2.59 8.58 -19.36
CA ASP A 76 -3.61 9.64 -19.39
C ASP A 76 -4.98 9.23 -18.80
N VAL A 77 -5.41 7.98 -19.02
CA VAL A 77 -6.71 7.44 -18.55
C VAL A 77 -6.63 6.95 -17.11
N PHE A 78 -5.47 6.39 -16.74
CA PHE A 78 -5.17 5.86 -15.43
C PHE A 78 -5.14 6.96 -14.37
N THR A 79 -4.45 8.06 -14.70
CA THR A 79 -4.30 9.22 -13.82
C THR A 79 -5.63 9.86 -13.49
N SER A 80 -6.53 10.07 -14.46
CA SER A 80 -7.81 10.75 -14.23
C SER A 80 -8.87 9.84 -13.59
N ALA A 81 -8.97 8.57 -13.99
CA ALA A 81 -10.01 7.66 -13.51
C ALA A 81 -9.68 6.99 -12.16
N CYS A 82 -8.40 6.87 -11.82
CA CYS A 82 -7.93 6.18 -10.62
C CYS A 82 -7.19 7.08 -9.61
N HIS A 83 -7.13 8.41 -9.85
CA HIS A 83 -6.41 9.35 -8.98
C HIS A 83 -6.72 9.16 -7.49
N ALA A 84 -8.01 9.15 -7.16
CA ALA A 84 -8.49 9.04 -5.79
C ALA A 84 -8.09 7.72 -5.14
N GLU A 85 -8.13 6.61 -5.87
CA GLU A 85 -7.66 5.32 -5.35
C GLU A 85 -6.14 5.28 -5.15
N ILE A 86 -5.35 5.94 -6.02
CA ILE A 86 -3.90 6.00 -5.87
C ILE A 86 -3.51 6.88 -4.66
N GLU A 87 -4.17 8.01 -4.46
CA GLU A 87 -4.00 8.88 -3.29
C GLU A 87 -4.39 8.14 -1.99
N GLU A 88 -5.48 7.37 -2.03
CA GLU A 88 -5.90 6.54 -0.92
C GLU A 88 -4.90 5.42 -0.63
N ILE A 89 -4.34 4.77 -1.67
CA ILE A 89 -3.25 3.79 -1.49
C ILE A 89 -2.04 4.45 -0.82
N ALA A 90 -1.59 5.63 -1.28
CA ALA A 90 -0.46 6.33 -0.68
C ALA A 90 -0.70 6.64 0.82
N THR A 91 -1.91 7.09 1.16
CA THR A 91 -2.31 7.38 2.54
C THR A 91 -2.32 6.11 3.40
N VAL A 92 -2.95 5.04 2.90
CA VAL A 92 -3.05 3.77 3.64
C VAL A 92 -1.68 3.11 3.80
N SER A 93 -0.82 3.14 2.77
CA SER A 93 0.57 2.65 2.87
C SER A 93 1.36 3.40 3.94
N LYS A 94 1.25 4.74 4.01
CA LYS A 94 1.89 5.51 5.08
C LYS A 94 1.38 5.09 6.47
N HIS A 95 0.08 4.84 6.60
CA HIS A 95 -0.49 4.36 7.86
C HIS A 95 0.05 2.96 8.23
N VAL A 96 0.13 2.03 7.27
CA VAL A 96 0.74 0.70 7.46
C VAL A 96 2.17 0.83 7.99
N GLN A 97 2.98 1.72 7.41
CA GLN A 97 4.35 1.98 7.86
C GLN A 97 4.38 2.40 9.34
N GLN A 98 3.61 3.43 9.69
CA GLN A 98 3.57 3.98 11.06
C GLN A 98 3.10 2.94 12.07
N THR A 99 2.09 2.14 11.72
CA THR A 99 1.58 1.07 12.57
C THR A 99 2.62 -0.04 12.77
N MET A 100 3.37 -0.42 11.73
CA MET A 100 4.45 -1.40 11.86
C MET A 100 5.61 -0.89 12.73
N GLU A 101 5.97 0.39 12.60
CA GLU A 101 6.96 1.03 13.47
C GLU A 101 6.49 1.06 14.93
N ALA A 102 5.22 1.36 15.20
CA ALA A 102 4.66 1.34 16.55
C ALA A 102 4.66 -0.07 17.17
N ILE A 103 4.30 -1.11 16.39
CA ILE A 103 4.35 -2.51 16.85
C ILE A 103 5.78 -2.93 17.22
N ALA A 104 6.79 -2.44 16.49
CA ALA A 104 8.19 -2.76 16.77
C ALA A 104 8.69 -2.19 18.12
N ILE A 105 8.03 -1.14 18.65
CA ILE A 105 8.34 -0.51 19.93
C ILE A 105 7.57 -1.20 21.07
N ASN A 106 6.28 -1.43 20.89
CA ASN A 106 5.42 -2.03 21.89
C ASN A 106 4.34 -2.88 21.23
N VAL A 107 4.50 -4.20 21.29
CA VAL A 107 3.62 -5.14 20.58
C VAL A 107 2.23 -5.11 21.22
N GLN A 108 1.27 -4.48 20.53
CA GLN A 108 -0.11 -4.35 21.00
C GLN A 108 -1.10 -5.03 20.04
N PRO A 109 -2.11 -5.77 20.56
CA PRO A 109 -3.15 -6.40 19.74
C PRO A 109 -3.92 -5.41 18.86
N GLN A 110 -4.15 -4.20 19.34
CA GLN A 110 -4.87 -3.16 18.60
C GLN A 110 -4.11 -2.74 17.33
N ALA A 111 -2.80 -2.49 17.44
CA ALA A 111 -1.98 -2.13 16.30
C ALA A 111 -1.91 -3.26 15.25
N SER A 112 -1.95 -4.52 15.70
CA SER A 112 -2.09 -5.69 14.81
C SER A 112 -3.42 -5.66 14.03
N ASN A 113 -4.52 -5.36 14.72
CA ASN A 113 -5.85 -5.24 14.09
C ASN A 113 -5.91 -4.06 13.11
N ASP A 114 -5.33 -2.91 13.47
CA ASP A 114 -5.25 -1.73 12.61
C ASP A 114 -4.45 -2.05 11.34
N LEU A 115 -3.36 -2.82 11.47
CA LEU A 115 -2.58 -3.31 10.34
C LEU A 115 -3.41 -4.21 9.42
N PHE A 116 -4.18 -5.16 9.98
CA PHE A 116 -5.07 -6.03 9.21
C PHE A 116 -6.14 -5.26 8.43
N GLN A 117 -6.75 -4.24 9.06
CA GLN A 117 -7.74 -3.39 8.40
C GLN A 117 -7.13 -2.59 7.25
N ALA A 118 -5.93 -2.04 7.45
CA ALA A 118 -5.20 -1.30 6.43
C ALA A 118 -4.85 -2.18 5.22
N ILE A 119 -4.37 -3.41 5.46
CA ILE A 119 -4.09 -4.39 4.39
C ILE A 119 -5.38 -4.75 3.62
N THR A 120 -6.48 -4.99 4.34
CA THR A 120 -7.77 -5.30 3.72
C THR A 120 -8.22 -4.15 2.81
N ARG A 121 -8.05 -2.90 3.25
CA ARG A 121 -8.35 -1.70 2.46
C ARG A 121 -7.47 -1.60 1.22
N LEU A 122 -6.17 -1.87 1.34
CA LEU A 122 -5.25 -1.93 0.20
C LEU A 122 -5.70 -2.95 -0.86
N ASN A 123 -6.09 -4.16 -0.44
CA ASN A 123 -6.60 -5.19 -1.35
C ASN A 123 -7.88 -4.76 -2.08
N LEU A 124 -8.83 -4.12 -1.37
CA LEU A 124 -10.06 -3.61 -1.98
C LEU A 124 -9.77 -2.51 -3.01
N LEU A 125 -8.83 -1.61 -2.72
CA LEU A 125 -8.40 -0.57 -3.66
C LEU A 125 -7.77 -1.18 -4.92
N GLN A 126 -6.96 -2.24 -4.77
CA GLN A 126 -6.40 -2.96 -5.90
C GLN A 126 -7.49 -3.58 -6.80
N GLN A 127 -8.52 -4.18 -6.20
CA GLN A 127 -9.66 -4.74 -6.94
C GLN A 127 -10.47 -3.64 -7.64
N ARG A 128 -10.70 -2.50 -6.99
CA ARG A 128 -11.39 -1.35 -7.59
C ARG A 128 -10.65 -0.79 -8.80
N ILE A 129 -9.33 -0.59 -8.69
CA ILE A 129 -8.49 -0.15 -9.80
C ILE A 129 -8.57 -1.17 -10.94
N SER A 130 -8.39 -2.45 -10.64
CA SER A 130 -8.47 -3.53 -11.65
C SER A 130 -9.83 -3.56 -12.36
N GLY A 131 -10.92 -3.42 -11.60
CA GLY A 131 -12.29 -3.39 -12.14
C GLY A 131 -12.58 -2.15 -12.99
N LYS A 132 -12.06 -0.97 -12.61
CA LYS A 132 -12.13 0.24 -13.44
C LYS A 132 -11.39 0.01 -14.76
N MET A 133 -10.18 -0.53 -14.71
CA MET A 133 -9.35 -0.77 -15.90
C MET A 133 -9.96 -1.79 -16.87
N MET A 134 -10.67 -2.82 -16.38
CA MET A 134 -11.39 -3.75 -17.25
C MET A 134 -12.49 -3.07 -18.07
N LYS A 135 -13.17 -2.07 -17.51
CA LYS A 135 -14.22 -1.31 -18.22
C LYS A 135 -13.66 -0.45 -19.35
N PHE A 136 -12.39 -0.03 -19.28
CA PHE A 136 -11.73 0.73 -20.34
C PHE A 136 -11.16 -0.15 -21.48
N ARG A 137 -11.15 -1.48 -21.29
CA ARG A 137 -10.69 -2.45 -22.30
C ARG A 137 -11.82 -3.08 -23.11
N MET A 138 -13.08 -2.83 -22.75
CA MET A 138 -14.27 -3.18 -23.53
C MET A 138 -14.71 -1.98 -24.35
#